data_AF-A0A7V4XGT7-F1
#
_entry.id   AF-A0A7V4XGT7-F1
#
_cell.length_a   1.000
_cell.length_b   1.000
_cell.length_c   1.000
_cell.angle_alpha   90.00
_cell.angle_beta   90.00
_cell.angle_gamma   90.00
#
_symmetry.space_group_name_H-M   'P 1'
#
loop_
_entity.id
_entity.type
_entity.pdbx_description
1 polymer ?
#
loop_
_entity_poly.entity_id
_entity_poly.type
_entity_poly.pdbx_seq_one_letter_code
_entity_poly.pdbx_strand_id
1 'polypeptide(L)'
;GPRRTPHMILYHINGGFPAVDEGSLFVSSTRNAAPRDPNAEVDKEHYYKNDAPTAGFKERCYYHDMAADKDGFAYAGLINKNMPGGEQFGFYVKYNRNELPIFTQWKMNGAREYVVGMEPANCHTEGRAKERERGTLQFLEPGESREYHLEFGVLANAEEVGAFEELIRE
;
A
#
# COMPACT_ATOMS: atom_id res chain seq x y z
N GLY A 1 -1.69 14.18 -26.29
CA GLY A 1 -1.56 15.54 -26.87
C GLY A 1 -0.25 15.67 -27.64
N PRO A 2 0.07 16.81 -28.27
CA PRO A 2 1.24 16.93 -29.16
C PRO A 2 2.58 17.19 -28.43
N ARG A 3 2.61 17.19 -27.08
CA ARG A 3 3.80 17.53 -26.28
C ARG A 3 4.05 16.47 -25.22
N ARG A 4 5.33 16.16 -24.98
CA ARG A 4 5.79 15.37 -23.84
C ARG A 4 5.26 16.00 -22.54
N THR A 5 4.58 15.20 -21.73
CA THR A 5 3.86 15.71 -20.54
C THR A 5 4.16 14.84 -19.32
N PRO A 6 4.46 15.43 -18.14
CA PRO A 6 4.62 14.67 -16.91
C PRO A 6 3.36 13.85 -16.59
N HIS A 7 3.54 12.57 -16.27
CA HIS A 7 2.45 11.65 -15.96
C HIS A 7 2.78 10.84 -14.72
N MET A 8 2.25 11.27 -13.59
CA MET A 8 2.39 10.61 -12.31
C MET A 8 1.02 10.18 -11.82
N ILE A 9 0.92 8.93 -11.36
CA ILE A 9 -0.31 8.36 -10.82
C ILE A 9 0.00 7.57 -9.54
N LEU A 10 -0.92 7.68 -8.60
CA LEU A 10 -0.95 6.94 -7.35
C LEU A 10 -2.40 6.57 -7.08
N TYR A 11 -2.66 5.28 -6.86
CA TYR A 11 -3.97 4.79 -6.44
C TYR A 11 -4.05 4.86 -4.92
N HIS A 12 -4.71 5.89 -4.39
CA HIS A 12 -4.73 6.17 -2.95
C HIS A 12 -5.85 5.37 -2.26
N ILE A 13 -5.58 4.11 -1.93
CA ILE A 13 -6.59 3.19 -1.40
C ILE A 13 -6.52 3.19 0.12
N ASN A 14 -7.56 3.67 0.78
CA ASN A 14 -7.58 3.87 2.23
C ASN A 14 -8.53 2.86 2.91
N GLY A 15 -7.99 2.06 3.83
CA GLY A 15 -8.74 1.15 4.68
C GLY A 15 -8.94 1.70 6.08
N GLY A 16 -10.16 1.55 6.61
CA GLY A 16 -10.51 1.84 8.01
C GLY A 16 -11.17 0.64 8.67
N PHE A 17 -11.91 0.87 9.75
CA PHE A 17 -12.74 -0.16 10.37
C PHE A 17 -13.74 -0.77 9.35
N PRO A 18 -13.98 -2.09 9.33
CA PRO A 18 -13.47 -3.09 10.27
C PRO A 18 -12.14 -3.76 9.89
N ALA A 19 -11.59 -3.51 8.71
CA ALA A 19 -10.30 -4.11 8.29
C ALA A 19 -9.10 -3.55 9.07
N VAL A 20 -9.19 -2.29 9.48
CA VAL A 20 -8.18 -1.62 10.30
C VAL A 20 -8.72 -1.41 11.71
N ASP A 21 -8.10 -2.09 12.66
CA ASP A 21 -8.37 -2.03 14.09
C ASP A 21 -7.06 -2.26 14.87
N GLU A 22 -7.07 -2.14 16.18
CA GLU A 22 -5.92 -2.49 17.02
C GLU A 22 -5.49 -3.95 16.76
N GLY A 23 -4.21 -4.14 16.45
CA GLY A 23 -3.64 -5.46 16.18
C GLY A 23 -4.00 -6.05 14.81
N SER A 24 -4.75 -5.34 13.97
CA SER A 24 -4.92 -5.75 12.57
C SER A 24 -3.61 -5.60 11.78
N LEU A 25 -3.50 -6.31 10.66
CA LEU A 25 -2.24 -6.54 9.95
C LEU A 25 -2.29 -5.96 8.54
N PHE A 26 -1.17 -5.37 8.12
CA PHE A 26 -0.82 -5.15 6.74
C PHE A 26 -0.01 -6.35 6.24
N VAL A 27 -0.64 -7.19 5.42
CA VAL A 27 -0.03 -8.39 4.85
C VAL A 27 0.27 -8.12 3.38
N SER A 28 1.50 -8.32 2.94
CA SER A 28 1.91 -7.97 1.58
C SER A 28 3.09 -8.80 1.10
N SER A 29 3.32 -8.82 -0.22
CA SER A 29 4.52 -9.39 -0.84
C SER A 29 5.78 -8.53 -0.66
N THR A 30 5.89 -7.79 0.46
CA THR A 30 7.03 -6.90 0.74
C THR A 30 8.32 -7.68 0.96
N ARG A 31 9.38 -7.30 0.24
CA ARG A 31 10.76 -7.78 0.49
C ARG A 31 11.50 -6.90 1.49
N ASN A 32 11.27 -5.58 1.39
CA ASN A 32 11.85 -4.59 2.29
C ASN A 32 10.93 -3.37 2.39
N ALA A 33 10.82 -2.80 3.59
CA ALA A 33 10.10 -1.55 3.84
C ALA A 33 11.06 -0.48 4.36
N ALA A 34 11.24 0.59 3.59
CA ALA A 34 12.08 1.72 3.97
C ALA A 34 11.21 2.86 4.54
N PRO A 35 11.51 3.37 5.75
CA PRO A 35 10.80 4.52 6.29
C PRO A 35 11.08 5.77 5.44
N ARG A 36 10.05 6.58 5.19
CA ARG A 36 10.17 7.82 4.41
C ARG A 36 10.94 8.90 5.17
N ASP A 37 10.74 8.98 6.48
CA ASP A 37 11.23 10.07 7.32
C ASP A 37 11.49 9.60 8.77
N PRO A 38 12.09 10.44 9.64
CA PRO A 38 12.40 10.06 11.01
C PRO A 38 11.19 9.64 11.85
N ASN A 39 9.96 10.07 11.55
CA ASN A 39 8.77 9.62 12.30
C ASN A 39 8.42 8.17 11.95
N ALA A 40 8.65 7.76 10.71
CA ALA A 40 8.48 6.37 10.27
C ALA A 40 9.61 5.46 10.78
N GLU A 41 10.78 5.99 11.16
CA GLU A 41 11.88 5.20 11.74
C GLU A 41 11.54 4.65 13.14
N VAL A 42 10.74 5.38 13.93
CA VAL A 42 10.49 5.14 15.37
C VAL A 42 9.92 3.74 15.69
N ASP A 43 9.40 3.03 14.69
CA ASP A 43 8.90 1.66 14.85
C ASP A 43 8.88 0.89 13.52
N LYS A 44 9.91 1.09 12.69
CA LYS A 44 9.91 0.55 11.33
C LYS A 44 9.80 -0.98 11.28
N GLU A 45 10.29 -1.68 12.31
CA GLU A 45 10.23 -3.15 12.37
C GLU A 45 8.80 -3.69 12.54
N HIS A 46 7.86 -2.86 12.97
CA HIS A 46 6.44 -3.24 13.13
C HIS A 46 5.51 -2.48 12.17
N TYR A 47 6.02 -2.06 11.00
CA TYR A 47 5.22 -1.40 9.96
C TYR A 47 3.95 -2.21 9.60
N TYR A 48 4.02 -3.53 9.71
CA TYR A 48 2.96 -4.46 9.31
C TYR A 48 1.83 -4.60 10.34
N LYS A 49 1.95 -4.06 11.55
CA LYS A 49 0.93 -4.19 12.60
C LYS A 49 0.34 -2.84 12.95
N ASN A 50 -0.99 -2.76 13.10
CA ASN A 50 -1.67 -1.53 13.48
C ASN A 50 -1.74 -1.38 15.01
N ASP A 51 -1.41 -0.17 15.48
CA ASP A 51 -1.43 0.21 16.90
C ASP A 51 -2.80 0.75 17.30
N ALA A 52 -3.17 0.74 18.58
CA ALA A 52 -4.41 1.36 19.03
C ALA A 52 -4.51 2.85 18.60
N PRO A 53 -5.75 3.38 18.38
CA PRO A 53 -5.95 4.79 18.06
C PRO A 53 -5.25 5.72 19.07
N THR A 54 -4.27 6.47 18.60
CA THR A 54 -3.35 7.25 19.46
C THR A 54 -3.55 8.75 19.24
N ALA A 55 -3.77 9.50 20.31
CA ALA A 55 -3.90 10.96 20.24
C ALA A 55 -2.57 11.60 19.83
N GLY A 56 -2.60 12.48 18.83
CA GLY A 56 -1.39 13.16 18.35
C GLY A 56 -0.44 12.29 17.52
N PHE A 57 -0.87 11.09 17.10
CA PHE A 57 -0.10 10.24 16.19
C PHE A 57 0.30 11.02 14.94
N LYS A 58 1.56 10.89 14.54
CA LYS A 58 2.07 11.42 13.26
C LYS A 58 2.12 10.30 12.26
N GLU A 59 1.66 10.56 11.03
CA GLU A 59 1.70 9.58 9.97
C GLU A 59 3.08 8.93 9.84
N ARG A 60 3.09 7.65 9.47
CA ARG A 60 4.30 6.93 9.12
C ARG A 60 4.13 6.39 7.70
N CYS A 61 4.94 6.89 6.78
CA CYS A 61 5.00 6.38 5.41
C CYS A 61 6.16 5.41 5.25
N TYR A 62 5.91 4.28 4.60
CA TYR A 62 6.93 3.30 4.24
C TYR A 62 6.90 3.05 2.74
N TYR A 63 8.07 3.09 2.10
CA TYR A 63 8.25 2.68 0.70
C TYR A 63 8.63 1.21 0.66
N HIS A 64 7.81 0.41 -0.03
CA HIS A 64 7.95 -1.03 -0.09
C HIS A 64 8.60 -1.46 -1.41
N ASP A 65 9.63 -2.30 -1.31
CA ASP A 65 10.08 -3.11 -2.44
C ASP A 65 9.28 -4.41 -2.48
N MET A 66 8.26 -4.42 -3.33
CA MET A 66 7.32 -5.52 -3.45
C MET A 66 7.89 -6.62 -4.36
N ALA A 67 7.77 -7.89 -3.96
CA ALA A 67 7.88 -9.03 -4.84
C ALA A 67 6.64 -9.13 -5.73
N ALA A 68 6.83 -9.63 -6.95
CA ALA A 68 5.76 -9.90 -7.88
C ALA A 68 5.77 -11.38 -8.26
N ASP A 69 4.58 -11.94 -8.53
CA ASP A 69 4.43 -13.29 -9.04
C ASP A 69 4.94 -13.42 -10.50
N LYS A 70 4.82 -14.63 -11.05
CA LYS A 70 5.25 -14.94 -12.43
C LYS A 70 4.56 -14.11 -13.51
N ASP A 71 3.38 -13.56 -13.22
CA ASP A 71 2.58 -12.76 -14.14
C ASP A 71 2.79 -11.25 -13.90
N GLY A 72 3.67 -10.88 -12.96
CA GLY A 72 4.07 -9.50 -12.67
C GLY A 72 3.18 -8.79 -11.63
N PHE A 73 2.31 -9.52 -10.93
CA PHE A 73 1.42 -8.94 -9.93
C PHE A 73 2.02 -8.97 -8.52
N ALA A 74 1.85 -7.87 -7.80
CA ALA A 74 2.15 -7.75 -6.38
C ALA A 74 0.86 -7.59 -5.58
N TYR A 75 0.94 -7.92 -4.28
CA TYR A 75 -0.22 -8.10 -3.42
C TYR A 75 -0.03 -7.36 -2.10
N ALA A 76 -1.07 -6.65 -1.65
CA ALA A 76 -1.13 -6.06 -0.32
C ALA A 76 -2.56 -6.13 0.21
N GLY A 77 -2.73 -6.36 1.51
CA GLY A 77 -4.03 -6.45 2.16
C GLY A 77 -4.01 -5.93 3.59
N LEU A 78 -5.17 -5.46 4.03
CA LEU A 78 -5.44 -5.05 5.40
C LEU A 78 -6.39 -6.06 6.01
N ILE A 79 -5.94 -6.74 7.06
CA ILE A 79 -6.59 -7.93 7.61
C ILE A 79 -6.80 -7.76 9.11
N ASN A 80 -8.05 -7.86 9.54
CA ASN A 80 -8.45 -7.95 10.93
C ASN A 80 -8.86 -9.39 11.27
N LYS A 81 -8.09 -10.02 12.15
CA LYS A 81 -8.36 -11.38 12.67
C LYS A 81 -9.04 -11.40 14.04
N ASN A 82 -9.30 -10.22 14.60
CA ASN A 82 -9.81 -10.04 15.96
C ASN A 82 -11.29 -9.59 15.95
N MET A 83 -12.06 -9.99 14.93
CA MET A 83 -13.47 -9.61 14.87
C MET A 83 -14.28 -10.33 15.96
N PRO A 84 -15.37 -9.72 16.45
CA PRO A 84 -16.30 -10.39 17.36
C PRO A 84 -16.72 -11.76 16.84
N GLY A 85 -16.80 -12.76 17.72
CA GLY A 85 -17.17 -14.13 17.34
C GLY A 85 -16.06 -14.97 16.70
N GLY A 86 -14.83 -14.44 16.59
CA GLY A 86 -13.69 -15.14 15.99
C GLY A 86 -13.68 -15.11 14.46
N GLU A 87 -14.52 -14.27 13.86
CA GLU A 87 -14.52 -14.01 12.43
C GLU A 87 -13.23 -13.29 11.99
N GLN A 88 -12.96 -13.29 10.69
CA GLN A 88 -11.86 -12.55 10.10
C GLN A 88 -12.39 -11.74 8.93
N PHE A 89 -11.90 -10.52 8.78
CA PHE A 89 -12.29 -9.62 7.71
C PHE A 89 -11.08 -8.88 7.16
N GLY A 90 -11.05 -8.66 5.85
CA GLY A 90 -10.05 -7.82 5.24
C GLY A 90 -10.41 -7.45 3.83
N PHE A 91 -9.50 -6.74 3.19
CA PHE A 91 -9.53 -6.54 1.75
C PHE A 91 -8.11 -6.42 1.23
N TYR A 92 -7.93 -6.71 -0.06
CA TYR A 92 -6.64 -6.65 -0.72
C TYR A 92 -6.69 -5.78 -1.97
N VAL A 93 -5.50 -5.36 -2.37
CA VAL A 93 -5.19 -4.87 -3.71
C VAL A 93 -4.16 -5.79 -4.34
N LYS A 94 -4.46 -6.25 -5.55
CA LYS A 94 -3.52 -6.89 -6.47
C LYS A 94 -3.25 -5.87 -7.57
N TYR A 95 -1.98 -5.66 -7.93
CA TYR A 95 -1.62 -4.69 -8.96
C TYR A 95 -0.41 -5.14 -9.77
N ASN A 96 -0.34 -4.73 -11.04
CA ASN A 96 0.81 -5.05 -11.88
C ASN A 96 2.01 -4.15 -11.51
N ARG A 97 3.07 -4.75 -10.96
CA ARG A 97 4.26 -4.04 -10.51
C ARG A 97 5.05 -3.41 -11.66
N ASN A 98 4.95 -3.96 -12.87
CA ASN A 98 5.64 -3.39 -14.04
C ASN A 98 5.00 -2.06 -14.49
N GLU A 99 3.72 -1.86 -14.18
CA GLU A 99 2.97 -0.64 -14.50
C GLU A 99 3.05 0.38 -13.34
N LEU A 100 3.01 -0.11 -12.10
CA LEU A 100 3.09 0.68 -10.87
C LEU A 100 4.26 0.22 -9.99
N PRO A 101 5.51 0.60 -10.32
CA PRO A 101 6.71 0.05 -9.66
C PRO A 101 6.95 0.52 -8.22
N ILE A 102 6.23 1.54 -7.75
CA ILE A 102 6.37 2.09 -6.40
C ILE A 102 5.15 1.69 -5.58
N PHE A 103 5.36 1.27 -4.34
CA PHE A 103 4.28 1.06 -3.38
C PHE A 103 4.57 1.85 -2.10
N THR A 104 3.62 2.68 -1.69
CA THR A 104 3.67 3.38 -0.40
C THR A 104 2.62 2.80 0.54
N GLN A 105 3.01 2.52 1.78
CA GLN A 105 2.08 2.32 2.88
C GLN A 105 2.01 3.61 3.66
N TRP A 106 0.80 4.16 3.83
CA TRP A 106 0.56 5.32 4.69
C TRP A 106 -0.15 4.86 5.97
N LYS A 107 0.57 4.78 7.08
CA LYS A 107 0.01 4.35 8.38
C LYS A 107 -0.38 5.56 9.20
N MET A 108 -1.68 5.71 9.48
CA MET A 108 -2.22 6.75 10.35
C MET A 108 -3.10 6.13 11.44
N ASN A 109 -2.49 5.66 12.52
CA ASN A 109 -3.22 5.15 13.69
C ASN A 109 -3.63 6.27 14.67
N GLY A 110 -4.06 7.41 14.12
CA GLY A 110 -4.49 8.57 14.89
C GLY A 110 -5.89 8.40 15.49
N ALA A 111 -6.08 8.88 16.71
CA ALA A 111 -7.42 8.99 17.28
C ALA A 111 -8.29 9.91 16.40
N ARG A 112 -9.44 9.41 15.92
CA ARG A 112 -10.36 10.06 14.95
C ARG A 112 -9.85 10.17 13.51
N GLU A 113 -8.64 9.69 13.23
CA GLU A 113 -7.99 9.67 11.92
C GLU A 113 -7.40 8.29 11.66
N TYR A 114 -8.12 7.23 12.05
CA TYR A 114 -7.60 5.85 12.12
C TYR A 114 -7.76 5.13 10.77
N VAL A 115 -6.72 5.20 9.94
CA VAL A 115 -6.74 4.77 8.54
C VAL A 115 -5.36 4.28 8.10
N VAL A 116 -5.33 3.33 7.17
CA VAL A 116 -4.10 2.88 6.50
C VAL A 116 -4.28 2.92 4.99
N GLY A 117 -3.33 3.57 4.31
CA GLY A 117 -3.23 3.64 2.86
C GLY A 117 -2.39 2.50 2.28
N MET A 118 -2.90 1.88 1.22
CA MET A 118 -2.17 0.99 0.31
C MET A 118 -2.05 1.69 -1.04
N GLU A 119 -0.85 2.11 -1.43
CA GLU A 119 -0.67 3.09 -2.51
C GLU A 119 0.27 2.60 -3.62
N PRO A 120 -0.20 1.71 -4.52
CA PRO A 120 0.48 1.43 -5.78
C PRO A 120 0.58 2.69 -6.65
N ALA A 121 1.77 2.98 -7.16
CA ALA A 121 2.09 4.21 -7.87
C ALA A 121 3.22 4.03 -8.90
N ASN A 122 3.34 5.00 -9.80
CA ASN A 122 4.51 5.13 -10.68
C ASN A 122 5.51 6.20 -10.19
N CYS A 123 5.30 6.73 -8.98
CA CYS A 123 6.09 7.81 -8.39
C CYS A 123 6.02 7.78 -6.86
N HIS A 124 6.97 8.45 -6.19
CA HIS A 124 6.91 8.66 -4.75
C HIS A 124 5.93 9.80 -4.39
N THR A 125 5.48 9.78 -3.14
CA THR A 125 4.51 10.74 -2.57
C THR A 125 5.07 12.16 -2.39
N GLU A 126 6.38 12.37 -2.56
CA GLU A 126 7.03 13.68 -2.42
C GLU A 126 6.79 14.63 -3.63
N GLY A 127 6.16 14.12 -4.68
CA GLY A 127 5.64 14.94 -5.78
C GLY A 127 6.65 15.28 -6.88
N ARG A 128 6.15 15.99 -7.91
CA ARG A 128 6.85 16.18 -9.20
C ARG A 128 8.19 16.90 -9.09
N ALA A 129 8.34 17.79 -8.10
CA ALA A 129 9.60 18.51 -7.93
C ALA A 129 10.73 17.58 -7.51
N LYS A 130 10.48 16.71 -6.53
CA LYS A 130 11.44 15.71 -6.04
C LYS A 130 11.72 14.63 -7.07
N GLU A 131 10.69 14.18 -7.78
CA GLU A 131 10.86 13.25 -8.91
C GLU A 131 11.71 13.84 -10.05
N ARG A 132 11.60 15.16 -10.32
CA ARG A 132 12.51 15.83 -11.29
C ARG A 132 13.95 15.90 -10.78
N GLU A 133 14.13 16.27 -9.51
CA GLU A 133 15.45 16.36 -8.87
C GLU A 133 16.18 15.01 -8.90
N ARG A 134 15.45 13.91 -8.69
CA ARG A 134 15.96 12.54 -8.74
C ARG A 134 16.13 11.98 -10.16
N GLY A 135 15.59 12.65 -11.18
CA GLY A 135 15.55 12.15 -12.55
C GLY A 135 14.56 10.99 -12.78
N THR A 136 13.65 10.74 -11.83
CA THR A 136 12.67 9.64 -11.86
C THR A 136 11.28 10.07 -12.33
N LEU A 137 11.08 11.38 -12.60
CA LEU A 137 9.82 11.91 -13.13
C LEU A 137 9.37 11.15 -14.38
N GLN A 138 8.17 10.59 -14.31
CA GLN A 138 7.53 9.87 -15.40
C GLN A 138 6.88 10.83 -16.41
N PHE A 139 6.92 10.47 -17.68
CA PHE A 139 6.36 11.23 -18.80
C PHE A 139 5.57 10.34 -19.75
N LEU A 140 4.62 10.94 -20.45
CA LEU A 140 4.01 10.40 -21.66
C LEU A 140 4.50 11.22 -22.87
N GLU A 141 4.93 10.53 -23.91
CA GLU A 141 5.22 11.11 -25.22
C GLU A 141 3.94 11.39 -26.02
N PRO A 142 4.01 12.20 -27.10
CA PRO A 142 2.85 12.45 -27.94
C PRO A 142 2.26 11.18 -28.55
N GLY A 143 1.02 10.85 -28.17
CA GLY A 143 0.31 9.66 -28.65
C GLY A 143 0.62 8.39 -27.86
N GLU A 144 1.53 8.44 -26.88
CA GLU A 144 1.75 7.34 -25.95
C GLU A 144 0.54 7.15 -25.03
N SER A 145 0.22 5.88 -24.76
CA SER A 145 -0.78 5.46 -23.79
C SER A 145 -0.13 4.58 -22.73
N ARG A 146 -0.63 4.66 -21.49
CA ARG A 146 -0.29 3.73 -20.40
C ARG A 146 -1.56 3.12 -19.84
N GLU A 147 -1.46 1.85 -19.47
CA GLU A 147 -2.53 1.10 -18.84
C GLU A 147 -2.09 0.69 -17.43
N TYR A 148 -3.05 0.60 -16.52
CA TYR A 148 -2.83 0.26 -15.13
C TYR A 148 -3.86 -0.78 -14.71
N HIS A 149 -3.40 -1.97 -14.33
CA HIS A 149 -4.20 -3.11 -13.96
C HIS A 149 -4.14 -3.31 -12.44
N LEU A 150 -5.30 -3.15 -11.81
CA LEU A 150 -5.49 -3.38 -10.39
C LEU A 150 -6.79 -4.17 -10.17
N GLU A 151 -6.79 -5.01 -9.16
CA GLU A 151 -7.94 -5.75 -8.68
C GLU A 151 -8.09 -5.51 -7.17
N PHE A 152 -9.34 -5.36 -6.73
CA PHE A 152 -9.72 -5.22 -5.33
C PHE A 152 -10.62 -6.39 -4.96
N GLY A 153 -10.29 -7.07 -3.86
CA GLY A 153 -11.13 -8.15 -3.33
C GLY A 153 -11.35 -7.99 -1.83
N VAL A 154 -12.51 -8.44 -1.38
CA VAL A 154 -12.86 -8.55 0.04
C VAL A 154 -12.52 -9.96 0.51
N LEU A 155 -11.97 -10.07 1.72
CA LEU A 155 -11.74 -11.32 2.43
C LEU A 155 -12.77 -11.36 3.56
N ALA A 156 -13.87 -12.07 3.33
CA ALA A 156 -15.06 -12.04 4.15
C ALA A 156 -15.06 -13.08 5.29
N ASN A 157 -14.10 -13.99 5.30
CA ASN A 157 -14.00 -15.06 6.30
C ASN A 157 -12.56 -15.58 6.46
N ALA A 158 -12.36 -16.46 7.44
CA ALA A 158 -11.04 -17.02 7.77
C ALA A 158 -10.43 -17.88 6.66
N GLU A 159 -11.24 -18.53 5.82
CA GLU A 159 -10.74 -19.33 4.70
C GLU A 159 -10.12 -18.44 3.62
N GLU A 160 -10.83 -17.37 3.24
CA GLU A 160 -10.35 -16.38 2.27
C GLU A 160 -9.10 -15.65 2.78
N VAL A 161 -9.08 -15.28 4.07
CA VAL A 161 -7.88 -14.70 4.71
C VAL A 161 -6.71 -15.67 4.66
N GLY A 162 -6.92 -16.95 5.02
CA GLY A 162 -5.89 -17.96 4.98
C GLY A 162 -5.32 -18.16 3.57
N ALA A 163 -6.18 -18.28 2.56
CA ALA A 163 -5.78 -18.43 1.18
C ALA A 163 -4.94 -17.24 0.67
N PHE A 164 -5.32 -16.01 1.04
CA PHE A 164 -4.56 -14.82 0.69
C PHE A 164 -3.17 -14.76 1.37
N GLU A 165 -3.09 -15.18 2.65
CA GLU A 165 -1.81 -15.26 3.35
C GLU A 165 -0.89 -16.35 2.79
N GLU A 166 -1.43 -17.46 2.33
CA GLU A 166 -0.67 -18.51 1.63
C GLU A 166 -0.13 -18.00 0.30
N LEU A 167 -0.97 -17.35 -0.52
CA LEU A 167 -0.58 -16.73 -1.78
C LEU A 167 0.61 -15.77 -1.65
N ILE A 168 0.69 -15.02 -0.53
CA ILE A 168 1.77 -14.05 -0.30
C ILE A 168 3.10 -14.70 0.12
N ARG A 169 3.05 -15.91 0.67
CA ARG A 169 4.26 -16.62 1.13
C ARG A 169 5.03 -17.32 0.01
N GLU A 170 4.37 -17.55 -1.13
CA GLU A 170 4.95 -18.15 -2.34
C GLU A 170 5.83 -17.15 -3.13
#